data_AF-A0A924TSQ5-F1
#
_entry.id   AF-A0A924TSQ5-F1
#
_cell.length_a   1.000
_cell.length_b   1.000
_cell.length_c   1.000
_cell.angle_alpha   90.00
_cell.angle_beta   90.00
_cell.angle_gamma   90.00
#
_symmetry.space_group_name_H-M   'P 1'
#
loop_
_entity.id
_entity.type
_entity.pdbx_description
1 polymer ?
#
loop_
_entity_poly.entity_id
_entity_poly.type
_entity_poly.pdbx_seq_one_letter_code
_entity_poly.pdbx_strand_id
1 'polypeptide(L)'
;CREALDRDDPAPTLAMLAQACRLSPATLRRRLEVEGAAWGQLKDEVRRDLALQLLAEGRLSVGDIAARLGFNGASTFYRAFRKWTGSAPGAWRSAARLAANPG
;
A
#
# COMPACT_ATOMS: atom_id res chain seq x y z
N CYS A 1 -1.86 -9.88 -26.63
CA CYS A 1 -1.25 -8.97 -25.65
C CYS A 1 0.03 -9.49 -24.96
N ARG A 2 0.51 -10.72 -25.24
CA ARG A 2 1.74 -11.28 -24.63
C ARG A 2 3.02 -10.90 -25.40
N GLU A 3 2.91 -10.66 -26.70
CA GLU A 3 4.02 -10.42 -27.63
C GLU A 3 4.72 -9.05 -27.46
N ALA A 4 4.17 -8.12 -26.67
CA ALA A 4 4.80 -6.81 -26.44
C ALA A 4 5.95 -6.85 -25.42
N LEU A 5 6.09 -7.95 -24.66
CA LEU A 5 7.11 -8.12 -23.62
C LEU A 5 8.35 -8.89 -24.10
N ASP A 6 8.33 -9.44 -25.31
CA ASP A 6 9.44 -10.20 -25.92
C ASP A 6 10.40 -9.33 -26.75
N ARG A 7 10.22 -8.00 -26.74
CA ARG A 7 11.27 -7.11 -27.22
C ARG A 7 12.35 -7.07 -26.16
N ASP A 8 13.46 -7.74 -26.45
CA ASP A 8 14.74 -7.71 -25.72
C ASP A 8 15.40 -6.30 -25.83
N ASP A 9 14.60 -5.23 -25.83
CA ASP A 9 15.06 -3.86 -25.79
C ASP A 9 15.66 -3.64 -24.40
N PRO A 10 16.95 -3.27 -24.29
CA PRO A 10 17.56 -2.99 -23.01
C PRO A 10 16.79 -1.87 -22.33
N ALA A 11 16.36 -2.12 -21.09
CA ALA A 11 15.62 -1.14 -20.31
C ALA A 11 16.36 0.21 -20.30
N PRO A 12 15.66 1.33 -20.58
CA PRO A 12 16.31 2.62 -20.73
C PRO A 12 17.04 3.00 -19.44
N THR A 13 18.29 3.43 -19.57
CA THR A 13 19.09 3.85 -18.41
C THR A 13 18.53 5.14 -17.80
N LEU A 14 18.81 5.37 -16.51
CA LEU A 14 18.41 6.61 -15.83
C LEU A 14 18.96 7.86 -16.55
N ALA A 15 20.16 7.78 -17.14
CA ALA A 15 20.76 8.87 -17.91
C ALA A 15 19.97 9.18 -19.20
N MET A 16 19.55 8.14 -19.93
CA MET A 16 18.72 8.29 -21.14
C MET A 16 17.35 8.90 -20.80
N LEU A 17 16.71 8.44 -19.73
CA LEU A 17 15.43 8.99 -19.26
C LEU A 17 15.59 10.44 -18.79
N ALA A 18 16.68 10.76 -18.09
CA ALA A 18 16.94 12.12 -17.62
C ALA A 18 17.14 13.09 -18.80
N GLN A 19 17.89 12.67 -19.82
CA GLN A 19 18.07 13.44 -21.05
C GLN A 19 16.74 13.66 -21.79
N ALA A 20 15.92 12.63 -21.95
CA ALA A 20 14.60 12.73 -22.56
C ALA A 20 13.68 13.71 -21.80
N CYS A 21 13.79 13.74 -20.47
CA CYS A 21 13.05 14.66 -19.60
C CYS A 21 13.69 16.06 -19.46
N ARG A 22 14.85 16.32 -20.09
CA ARG A 22 15.67 17.53 -19.89
C ARG A 22 16.01 17.80 -18.42
N LEU A 23 16.29 16.74 -17.66
CA LEU A 23 16.67 16.78 -16.24
C LEU A 23 18.08 16.20 -16.04
N SER A 24 18.71 16.54 -14.93
CA SER A 24 19.88 15.79 -14.47
C SER A 24 19.45 14.40 -13.95
N PRO A 25 20.29 13.36 -14.05
CA PRO A 25 19.99 12.04 -13.49
C PRO A 25 19.65 12.08 -11.99
N ALA A 26 20.32 12.95 -11.23
CA ALA A 26 20.05 13.13 -9.80
C ALA A 26 18.67 13.76 -9.55
N THR A 27 18.26 14.74 -10.36
CA THR A 27 16.93 15.35 -10.29
C THR A 27 15.84 14.37 -10.68
N LEU A 28 16.04 13.59 -11.74
CA LEU A 28 15.10 12.55 -12.16
C LEU A 28 14.95 11.49 -11.07
N ARG A 29 16.07 10.97 -10.53
CA ARG A 29 16.04 10.01 -9.43
C ARG A 29 15.25 10.51 -8.22
N ARG A 30 15.53 11.75 -7.77
CA ARG A 30 14.81 12.34 -6.64
C ARG A 30 13.32 12.51 -6.91
N ARG A 31 12.92 12.88 -8.14
CA ARG A 31 11.50 12.97 -8.52
C ARG A 31 10.84 11.60 -8.51
N LEU A 32 11.48 10.59 -9.10
CA LEU A 32 10.98 9.21 -9.08
C LEU A 32 10.88 8.65 -7.65
N GLU A 33 11.82 8.99 -6.76
CA GLU A 33 11.75 8.64 -5.34
C GLU A 33 10.56 9.30 -4.65
N VAL A 34 10.32 10.60 -4.90
CA VAL A 34 9.18 11.33 -4.32
C VAL A 34 7.85 10.82 -4.88
N GLU A 35 7.74 10.63 -6.19
CA GLU A 35 6.55 10.08 -6.84
C GLU A 35 6.29 8.64 -6.40
N GLY A 36 7.34 7.83 -6.27
CA GLY A 36 7.26 6.47 -5.74
C GLY A 36 6.81 6.44 -4.27
N ALA A 37 7.31 7.37 -3.46
CA ALA A 37 6.87 7.53 -2.07
C ALA A 37 5.40 7.97 -1.99
N ALA A 38 4.99 8.94 -2.80
CA ALA A 38 3.61 9.42 -2.88
C ALA A 38 2.65 8.30 -3.35
N TRP A 39 3.06 7.50 -4.34
CA TRP A 39 2.31 6.33 -4.78
C TRP A 39 2.20 5.27 -3.68
N GLY A 40 3.28 5.04 -2.94
CA GLY A 40 3.28 4.16 -1.77
C GLY A 40 2.30 4.63 -0.70
N GLN A 41 2.30 5.93 -0.40
CA GLN A 41 1.38 6.55 0.57
C GLN A 41 -0.08 6.43 0.14
N LEU A 42 -0.40 6.77 -1.12
CA LEU A 42 -1.76 6.66 -1.65
C LEU A 42 -2.27 5.21 -1.59
N LYS A 43 -1.43 4.24 -1.96
CA LYS A 43 -1.77 2.81 -1.85
C LYS A 43 -2.03 2.40 -0.40
N ASP A 44 -1.24 2.90 0.53
CA ASP A 44 -1.38 2.63 1.95
C ASP A 44 -2.68 3.24 2.51
N GLU A 45 -3.06 4.45 2.08
CA GLU A 45 -4.32 5.10 2.45
C GLU A 45 -5.54 4.29 1.98
N VAL A 46 -5.56 3.90 0.71
CA VAL A 46 -6.66 3.06 0.17
C VAL A 46 -6.74 1.72 0.90
N ARG A 47 -5.60 1.09 1.19
CA ARG A 47 -5.56 -0.16 1.95
C ARG A 47 -6.03 0.02 3.39
N ARG A 48 -5.68 1.12 4.04
CA ARG A 48 -6.13 1.46 5.40
C ARG A 48 -7.64 1.58 5.43
N ASP A 49 -8.22 2.34 4.50
CA ASP A 49 -9.65 2.61 4.51
C ASP A 49 -10.46 1.32 4.28
N LEU A 50 -10.02 0.48 3.34
CA LEU A 50 -10.63 -0.85 3.14
C LEU A 50 -10.42 -1.78 4.35
N ALA A 51 -9.26 -1.72 5.01
CA ALA A 51 -9.01 -2.49 6.23
C ALA A 51 -9.98 -2.10 7.36
N LEU A 52 -10.22 -0.80 7.55
CA LEU A 52 -11.16 -0.29 8.56
C LEU A 52 -12.58 -0.75 8.26
N GLN A 53 -13.02 -0.67 7.00
CA GLN A 53 -14.34 -1.16 6.57
C GLN A 53 -14.51 -2.66 6.85
N LEU A 54 -13.55 -3.49 6.42
CA LEU A 54 -13.61 -4.95 6.61
C LEU A 54 -13.55 -5.34 8.11
N LEU A 55 -12.81 -4.58 8.92
CA LEU A 55 -12.78 -4.78 10.37
C LEU A 55 -14.10 -4.40 11.04
N ALA A 56 -14.75 -3.32 10.58
CA ALA A 56 -16.04 -2.87 11.09
C ALA A 56 -17.17 -3.86 10.77
N GLU A 57 -17.16 -4.45 9.56
CA GLU A 57 -18.12 -5.48 9.17
C GLU A 57 -18.04 -6.73 10.06
N GLY A 58 -16.87 -7.01 10.65
CA GLY A 58 -16.68 -8.09 11.63
C GLY A 58 -16.84 -9.52 11.09
N ARG A 59 -17.05 -9.69 9.79
CA ARG A 59 -17.29 -11.00 9.13
C ARG A 59 -16.02 -11.78 8.83
N LEU A 60 -14.88 -11.10 8.66
CA LEU A 60 -13.61 -11.72 8.27
C LEU A 60 -12.63 -11.80 9.44
N SER A 61 -11.78 -12.82 9.46
CA SER A 61 -10.64 -12.86 10.39
C SER A 61 -9.58 -11.83 9.97
N VAL A 62 -8.69 -11.46 10.90
CA VAL A 62 -7.59 -10.53 10.58
C VAL A 62 -6.65 -11.12 9.52
N GLY A 63 -6.49 -12.45 9.49
CA GLY A 63 -5.72 -13.15 8.47
C GLY A 63 -6.36 -13.05 7.08
N ASP A 64 -7.68 -13.22 6.99
CA ASP A 64 -8.40 -13.12 5.71
C ASP A 64 -8.39 -11.69 5.15
N ILE A 65 -8.50 -10.70 6.04
CA ILE A 65 -8.37 -9.27 5.67
C ILE A 65 -6.97 -9.01 5.12
N ALA A 66 -5.92 -9.52 5.78
CA ALA A 66 -4.54 -9.37 5.32
C ALA A 66 -4.35 -9.96 3.91
N ALA A 67 -4.85 -11.18 3.68
CA ALA A 67 -4.78 -11.84 2.38
C ALA A 67 -5.54 -11.04 1.30
N ARG A 68 -6.74 -10.55 1.61
CA ARG A 68 -7.58 -9.79 0.66
C ARG A 68 -6.97 -8.43 0.29
N LEU A 69 -6.19 -7.83 1.17
CA LEU A 69 -5.46 -6.58 0.92
C LEU A 69 -4.10 -6.79 0.23
N GLY A 70 -3.74 -8.04 -0.06
CA GLY A 70 -2.50 -8.41 -0.74
C GLY A 70 -1.27 -8.35 0.16
N PHE A 71 -1.42 -8.53 1.47
CA PHE A 71 -0.28 -8.68 2.39
C PHE A 71 0.23 -10.10 2.40
N ASN A 72 1.55 -10.25 2.47
CA ASN A 72 2.20 -11.54 2.66
C ASN A 72 2.11 -11.98 4.13
N GLY A 73 0.90 -12.26 4.59
CA GLY A 73 0.59 -12.73 5.93
C GLY A 73 0.14 -11.64 6.91
N ALA A 74 -0.48 -12.10 8.00
CA ALA A 74 -1.09 -11.25 9.02
C ALA A 74 -0.07 -10.34 9.71
N SER A 75 1.15 -10.82 9.99
CA SER A 75 2.19 -10.02 10.68
C SER A 75 2.56 -8.73 9.93
N THR A 76 2.61 -8.78 8.60
CA THR A 76 2.89 -7.61 7.76
C THR A 76 1.73 -6.62 7.79
N PHE A 77 0.51 -7.14 7.70
CA PHE A 77 -0.71 -6.34 7.86
C PHE A 77 -0.77 -5.68 9.25
N TYR A 78 -0.47 -6.40 10.33
CA TYR A 78 -0.47 -5.85 11.70
C TYR A 78 0.46 -4.64 11.84
N ARG A 79 1.68 -4.73 11.28
CA ARG A 79 2.64 -3.61 11.30
C ARG A 79 2.14 -2.41 10.50
N ALA A 80 1.61 -2.65 9.29
CA ALA A 80 1.06 -1.60 8.44
C ALA A 80 -0.17 -0.94 9.11
N PHE A 81 -1.11 -1.73 9.59
CA PHE A 81 -2.32 -1.24 10.25
C PHE A 81 -2.01 -0.42 11.50
N ARG A 82 -1.07 -0.88 12.34
CA ARG A 82 -0.62 -0.11 13.52
C ARG A 82 0.08 1.18 13.13
N LYS A 83 0.90 1.17 12.06
CA LYS A 83 1.52 2.39 11.53
C LYS A 83 0.47 3.41 11.08
N TRP A 84 -0.63 2.95 10.49
CA TRP A 84 -1.68 3.83 9.96
C TRP A 84 -2.67 4.33 11.02
N THR A 85 -3.01 3.49 12.00
CA THR A 85 -4.13 3.74 12.94
C THR A 85 -3.68 3.93 14.39
N GLY A 86 -2.41 3.69 14.70
CA GLY A 86 -1.86 3.69 16.06
C GLY A 86 -2.23 2.46 16.90
N SER A 87 -3.19 1.64 16.46
CA SER A 87 -3.75 0.52 17.24
C SER A 87 -3.64 -0.82 16.51
N ALA A 88 -3.75 -1.92 17.24
CA ALA A 88 -3.83 -3.24 16.64
C ALA A 88 -5.24 -3.50 16.06
N PRO A 89 -5.38 -4.21 14.92
CA PRO A 89 -6.67 -4.52 14.29
C PRO A 89 -7.71 -5.13 15.24
N GLY A 90 -7.28 -6.05 16.12
CA GLY A 90 -8.16 -6.69 17.10
C GLY A 90 -8.65 -5.73 18.18
N ALA A 91 -7.76 -4.89 18.72
CA ALA A 91 -8.12 -3.85 19.70
C ALA A 91 -9.07 -2.81 19.08
N TRP A 92 -8.80 -2.41 17.84
CA TRP A 92 -9.66 -1.50 17.09
C TRP A 92 -11.06 -2.10 16.88
N ARG A 93 -11.16 -3.39 16.50
CA ARG A 93 -12.44 -4.10 16.36
C ARG A 93 -13.21 -4.17 17.67
N SER A 94 -12.54 -4.47 18.79
CA SER A 94 -13.19 -4.50 20.11
C SER A 94 -13.70 -3.12 20.51
N ALA A 95 -12.91 -2.06 20.31
CA ALA A 95 -13.32 -0.69 20.58
C ALA A 95 -14.50 -0.25 19.70
N ALA A 96 -14.46 -0.57 18.40
CA ALA A 96 -15.56 -0.29 17.47
C ALA A 96 -16.86 -1.00 17.86
N ARG A 97 -16.78 -2.25 18.35
CA ARG A 97 -17.93 -2.97 18.89
C ARG A 97 -18.51 -2.34 20.16
N LEU A 98 -17.64 -1.88 21.07
CA LEU A 98 -18.07 -1.18 22.29
C LEU A 98 -18.77 0.14 21.96
N ALA A 99 -18.30 0.87 20.95
CA ALA A 99 -18.94 2.11 20.49
C ALA A 99 -20.27 1.86 19.75
N ALA A 100 -20.42 0.73 19.05
CA ALA A 100 -21.62 0.39 18.29
C ALA A 100 -22.75 -0.24 19.12
N ASN A 101 -22.50 -0.59 20.39
CA ASN A 101 -23.51 -1.12 21.31
C ASN A 101 -23.54 -0.25 22.58
N PRO A 102 -24.25 0.90 22.57
CA PRO A 102 -24.47 1.66 23.78
C PRO A 102 -25.53 0.91 24.58
N GLY A 103 -25.07 0.07 25.51
CA GLY A 103 -25.92 -0.44 26.59
C GLY A 103 -26.34 0.68 27.52
#